data_AF-A0A961F3Z0-F1
#
_entry.id   AF-A0A961F3Z0-F1
#
_cell.length_a   1.000
_cell.length_b   1.000
_cell.length_c   1.000
_cell.angle_alpha   90.00
_cell.angle_beta   90.00
_cell.angle_gamma   90.00
#
_symmetry.space_group_name_H-M   'P 1'
#
loop_
_entity.id
_entity.type
_entity.pdbx_description
1 polymer ?
#
loop_
_entity_poly.entity_id
_entity_poly.type
_entity_poly.pdbx_seq_one_letter_code
_entity_poly.pdbx_strand_id
1 'polypeptide(L)'
;MTHYQYTTPGTRLTWSDVSEWVDAAHRIGGRRLSAARNRAYAAHAAALPRDLIDRETHVPSLEAALRLLKYGHPSLARPQRGHRADHPTTPVIMDLMNRLAVLKRQDQLPAGDNWTALFGGSDAHSG
;
A
#
# COMPACT_ATOMS: atom_id res chain seq x y z
N MET A 1 4.45 11.86 17.09
CA MET A 1 4.33 11.22 15.76
C MET A 1 3.74 12.24 14.81
N THR A 2 4.44 12.57 13.72
CA THR A 2 3.90 13.47 12.70
C THR A 2 2.80 12.73 11.94
N HIS A 3 1.55 13.16 12.09
CA HIS A 3 0.46 12.64 11.27
C HIS A 3 0.55 13.27 9.89
N TYR A 4 1.02 12.51 8.91
CA TYR A 4 1.02 12.95 7.52
C TYR A 4 -0.40 12.83 6.97
N GLN A 5 -0.96 13.96 6.54
CA GLN A 5 -2.23 14.02 5.84
C GLN A 5 -1.98 14.26 4.36
N TYR A 6 -2.53 13.40 3.52
CA TYR A 6 -2.41 13.47 2.08
C TYR A 6 -3.74 13.90 1.46
N THR A 7 -3.68 14.43 0.24
CA THR A 7 -4.88 14.84 -0.51
C THR A 7 -4.79 14.28 -1.91
N THR A 8 -5.89 13.72 -2.40
CA THR A 8 -5.99 13.29 -3.79
C THR A 8 -5.93 14.51 -4.72
N PRO A 9 -4.93 14.60 -5.62
CA PRO A 9 -4.74 15.78 -6.46
C PRO A 9 -5.99 16.12 -7.28
N GLY A 10 -6.32 17.41 -7.35
CA GLY A 10 -7.52 17.90 -8.04
C GLY A 10 -8.85 17.61 -7.31
N THR A 11 -8.79 17.20 -6.03
CA THR A 11 -9.98 16.99 -5.19
C THR A 11 -9.74 17.52 -3.76
N ARG A 12 -10.79 17.52 -2.94
CA ARG A 12 -10.71 17.79 -1.49
C ARG A 12 -10.71 16.51 -0.64
N LEU A 13 -10.49 15.35 -1.26
CA LEU A 13 -10.47 14.07 -0.54
C LEU A 13 -9.12 13.92 0.15
N THR A 14 -9.15 13.91 1.48
CA THR A 14 -7.97 13.69 2.33
C THR A 14 -7.96 12.28 2.89
N TRP A 15 -6.76 11.77 3.15
CA TRP A 15 -6.53 10.45 3.74
C TRP A 15 -5.16 10.46 4.45
N SER A 16 -4.98 9.58 5.42
CA SER A 16 -3.80 9.50 6.27
C SER A 16 -3.24 8.08 6.40
N ASP A 17 -4.01 7.07 5.96
CA ASP A 17 -3.60 5.66 5.88
C ASP A 17 -4.11 5.00 4.58
N VAL A 18 -3.74 3.73 4.38
CA VAL A 18 -4.11 3.00 3.15
C VAL A 18 -5.60 2.68 3.11
N SER A 19 -6.27 2.51 4.26
CA SER A 19 -7.72 2.28 4.33
C SER A 19 -8.49 3.51 3.89
N GLU A 20 -8.13 4.68 4.40
CA GLU A 20 -8.74 5.95 4.00
C GLU A 20 -8.47 6.28 2.53
N TRP A 21 -7.30 5.88 2.01
CA TRP A 21 -7.02 5.96 0.58
C TRP A 21 -8.01 5.09 -0.24
N VAL A 22 -8.27 3.85 0.19
CA VAL A 22 -9.28 2.96 -0.44
C VAL A 22 -10.67 3.59 -0.39
N ASP A 23 -11.07 4.15 0.75
CA ASP A 23 -12.35 4.84 0.91
C ASP A 23 -12.46 6.06 -0.02
N ALA A 24 -11.38 6.82 -0.17
CA ALA A 24 -11.33 7.93 -1.10
C ALA A 24 -11.55 7.48 -2.55
N ALA A 25 -10.98 6.34 -2.97
CA ALA A 25 -11.23 5.76 -4.29
C ALA A 25 -12.72 5.41 -4.50
N HIS A 26 -13.37 4.84 -3.49
CA HIS A 26 -14.81 4.55 -3.53
C HIS A 26 -15.64 5.83 -3.60
N ARG A 27 -15.29 6.88 -2.86
CA ARG A 27 -15.94 8.20 -2.93
C ARG A 27 -15.81 8.85 -4.30
N ILE A 28 -14.69 8.66 -5.01
CA ILE A 28 -14.55 9.11 -6.42
C ILE A 28 -15.51 8.33 -7.32
N GLY A 29 -15.66 7.02 -7.08
CA GLY A 29 -16.54 6.14 -7.85
C GLY A 29 -18.02 6.45 -7.75
N GLY A 30 -18.46 6.90 -6.56
CA GLY A 30 -19.83 7.34 -6.34
C GLY A 30 -20.21 8.64 -7.06
N ARG A 31 -19.24 9.36 -7.66
CA ARG A 31 -19.52 10.59 -8.41
C ARG A 31 -20.09 10.29 -9.79
N ARG A 32 -20.89 11.23 -10.31
CA ARG A 32 -21.41 11.19 -11.68
C ARG A 32 -20.28 11.00 -12.70
N LEU A 33 -20.53 10.10 -13.66
CA LEU A 33 -19.69 9.84 -14.83
C LEU A 33 -19.30 11.16 -15.50
N SER A 34 -18.01 11.48 -15.50
CA SER A 34 -17.47 12.71 -16.07
C SER A 34 -15.98 12.59 -16.35
N ALA A 35 -15.46 13.42 -17.25
CA ALA A 35 -14.02 13.55 -17.48
C ALA A 35 -13.27 13.97 -16.20
N ALA A 36 -13.88 14.82 -15.37
CA ALA A 36 -13.33 15.24 -14.08
C ALA A 36 -13.17 14.05 -13.12
N ARG A 37 -14.16 13.15 -13.04
CA ARG A 37 -14.05 11.92 -12.24
C ARG A 37 -12.93 11.02 -12.74
N ASN A 38 -12.80 10.83 -14.06
CA ASN A 38 -11.74 9.99 -14.62
C ASN A 38 -10.34 10.57 -14.34
N ARG A 39 -10.17 11.88 -14.42
CA ARG A 39 -8.92 12.56 -14.01
C ARG A 39 -8.62 12.38 -12.53
N ALA A 40 -9.64 12.53 -11.67
CA ALA A 40 -9.49 12.30 -10.23
C ALA A 40 -9.04 10.86 -9.93
N TYR A 41 -9.58 9.87 -10.67
CA TYR A 41 -9.16 8.48 -10.53
C TYR A 41 -7.70 8.25 -10.93
N ALA A 42 -7.28 8.78 -12.08
CA ALA A 42 -5.91 8.62 -12.56
C ALA A 42 -4.91 9.29 -11.60
N ALA A 43 -5.23 10.48 -11.11
CA ALA A 43 -4.42 11.19 -10.12
C ALA A 43 -4.37 10.44 -8.78
N HIS A 44 -5.50 9.91 -8.32
CA HIS A 44 -5.59 9.18 -7.06
C HIS A 44 -4.77 7.89 -7.08
N ALA A 45 -4.83 7.15 -8.19
CA ALA A 45 -4.10 5.88 -8.36
C ALA A 45 -2.57 6.05 -8.20
N ALA A 46 -2.04 7.21 -8.56
CA ALA A 46 -0.62 7.56 -8.45
C ALA A 46 -0.24 8.28 -7.14
N ALA A 47 -1.23 8.67 -6.34
CA ALA A 47 -1.00 9.53 -5.18
C ALA A 47 -0.58 8.78 -3.91
N LEU A 48 -0.68 7.45 -3.87
CA LEU A 48 -0.32 6.66 -2.70
C LEU A 48 1.21 6.59 -2.55
N PRO A 49 1.80 7.18 -1.50
CA PRO A 49 3.24 7.29 -1.39
C PRO A 49 3.82 6.03 -0.75
N ARG A 50 5.07 5.74 -1.14
CA ARG A 50 5.78 4.55 -0.69
C ARG A 50 5.99 4.51 0.83
N ASP A 51 6.27 5.64 1.47
CA ASP A 51 6.50 5.70 2.91
C ASP A 51 5.25 5.31 3.72
N LEU A 52 4.06 5.65 3.21
CA LEU A 52 2.81 5.22 3.83
C LEU A 52 2.57 3.72 3.64
N ILE A 53 2.85 3.19 2.44
CA ILE A 53 2.76 1.75 2.15
C ILE A 53 3.72 0.96 3.06
N ASP A 54 4.96 1.42 3.20
CA ASP A 54 6.00 0.74 3.97
C ASP A 54 5.66 0.67 5.48
N ARG A 55 4.93 1.66 6.00
CA ARG A 55 4.47 1.73 7.40
C ARG A 55 3.19 0.94 7.65
N GLU A 56 2.37 0.73 6.63
CA GLU A 56 1.10 0.02 6.76
C GLU A 56 1.33 -1.44 7.20
N THR A 57 0.57 -1.89 8.19
CA THR A 57 0.61 -3.26 8.73
C THR A 57 -0.71 -3.99 8.52
N HIS A 58 -1.78 -3.28 8.20
CA HIS A 58 -3.09 -3.88 7.99
C HIS A 58 -3.17 -4.53 6.60
N VAL A 59 -2.92 -5.85 6.58
CA VAL A 59 -2.93 -6.67 5.35
C VAL A 59 -4.20 -6.49 4.52
N PRO A 60 -5.43 -6.49 5.10
CA PRO A 60 -6.64 -6.29 4.30
C PRO A 60 -6.68 -4.95 3.54
N SER A 61 -6.15 -3.87 4.12
CA SER A 61 -6.09 -2.56 3.44
C SER A 61 -5.13 -2.59 2.25
N LEU A 62 -3.97 -3.22 2.42
CA LEU A 62 -3.00 -3.40 1.33
C LEU A 62 -3.57 -4.26 0.20
N GLU A 63 -4.29 -5.33 0.52
CA GLU A 63 -4.96 -6.19 -0.47
C GLU A 63 -6.09 -5.46 -1.18
N ALA A 64 -6.89 -4.68 -0.47
CA ALA A 64 -7.96 -3.86 -1.05
C ALA A 64 -7.40 -2.81 -2.02
N ALA A 65 -6.35 -2.09 -1.63
CA ALA A 65 -5.66 -1.14 -2.50
C ALA A 65 -5.09 -1.81 -3.77
N LEU A 66 -4.44 -2.96 -3.61
CA LEU A 66 -3.90 -3.72 -4.72
C LEU A 66 -5.01 -4.23 -5.66
N ARG A 67 -6.13 -4.68 -5.11
CA ARG A 67 -7.29 -5.13 -5.89
C ARG A 67 -7.89 -3.99 -6.70
N LEU A 68 -8.05 -2.81 -6.11
CA LEU A 68 -8.51 -1.61 -6.81
C LEU A 68 -7.59 -1.28 -8.00
N LEU A 69 -6.28 -1.26 -7.79
CA LEU A 69 -5.33 -0.93 -8.87
C LEU A 69 -5.22 -2.01 -9.95
N LYS A 70 -5.56 -3.27 -9.66
CA LYS A 70 -5.53 -4.34 -10.67
C LYS A 70 -6.84 -4.51 -11.43
N TYR A 71 -7.97 -4.35 -10.74
CA TYR A 71 -9.29 -4.76 -11.24
C TYR A 71 -10.37 -3.68 -11.09
N GLY A 72 -10.03 -2.50 -10.58
CA GLY A 72 -10.95 -1.39 -10.40
C GLY A 72 -11.31 -0.70 -11.73
N HIS A 73 -11.92 0.48 -11.60
CA HIS A 73 -12.34 1.29 -12.75
C HIS A 73 -11.17 1.53 -13.73
N PRO A 74 -11.36 1.54 -15.07
CA PRO A 74 -10.25 1.65 -16.03
C PRO A 74 -9.34 2.87 -15.84
N SER A 75 -9.88 3.99 -15.36
CA SER A 75 -9.08 5.20 -15.05
C SER A 75 -8.27 5.11 -13.75
N LEU A 76 -8.47 4.08 -12.95
CA LEU A 76 -7.72 3.78 -11.73
C LEU A 76 -6.84 2.52 -11.90
N ALA A 77 -7.31 1.57 -12.71
CA ALA A 77 -6.62 0.32 -12.96
C ALA A 77 -5.30 0.52 -13.71
N ARG A 78 -4.37 -0.41 -13.47
CA ARG A 78 -3.09 -0.50 -14.15
C ARG A 78 -3.29 -0.47 -15.67
N PRO A 79 -2.51 0.32 -16.41
CA PRO A 79 -2.58 0.30 -17.87
C PRO A 79 -2.18 -1.07 -18.44
N GLN A 80 -2.55 -1.28 -19.71
CA GLN A 80 -2.25 -2.49 -20.46
C GLN A 80 -0.74 -2.74 -20.57
N ARG A 81 -0.34 -4.00 -20.81
CA ARG A 81 1.05 -4.48 -20.73
C ARG A 81 2.06 -3.62 -21.50
N GLY A 82 1.67 -3.04 -22.64
CA GLY A 82 2.53 -2.18 -23.48
C GLY A 82 2.72 -0.74 -23.00
N HIS A 83 1.93 -0.26 -22.04
CA HIS A 83 1.95 1.13 -21.55
C HIS A 83 2.42 1.25 -20.09
N ARG A 84 3.03 0.20 -19.54
CA ARG A 84 3.36 0.11 -18.11
C ARG A 84 4.69 0.72 -17.73
N ALA A 85 5.63 0.81 -18.67
CA ALA A 85 7.02 1.19 -18.40
C ALA A 85 7.11 2.51 -17.64
N ASP A 86 6.36 3.52 -18.10
CA ASP A 86 6.41 4.88 -17.54
C ASP A 86 5.13 5.28 -16.80
N HIS A 87 4.22 4.35 -16.53
CA HIS A 87 2.95 4.70 -15.90
C HIS A 87 3.10 4.87 -14.39
N PRO A 88 2.61 5.99 -13.81
CA PRO A 88 2.85 6.33 -12.41
C PRO A 88 2.21 5.37 -11.39
N THR A 89 1.29 4.50 -11.82
CA THR A 89 0.68 3.47 -10.93
C THR A 89 1.49 2.18 -10.85
N THR A 90 2.41 1.94 -11.79
CA THR A 90 3.29 0.75 -11.75
C THR A 90 4.13 0.68 -10.47
N PRO A 91 4.86 1.74 -10.04
CA PRO A 91 5.65 1.69 -8.80
C PRO A 91 4.77 1.45 -7.57
N VAL A 92 3.60 2.09 -7.48
CA VAL A 92 2.64 1.90 -6.37
C VAL A 92 2.23 0.42 -6.25
N ILE A 93 1.93 -0.24 -7.37
CA ILE A 93 1.57 -1.67 -7.38
C ILE A 93 2.73 -2.55 -6.91
N MET A 94 3.97 -2.22 -7.32
CA MET A 94 5.16 -2.96 -6.88
C MET A 94 5.38 -2.81 -5.38
N ASP A 95 5.27 -1.58 -4.85
CA ASP A 95 5.44 -1.31 -3.43
C ASP A 95 4.40 -2.05 -2.58
N LEU A 96 3.12 -2.05 -2.99
CA LEU A 96 2.07 -2.83 -2.31
C LEU A 96 2.37 -4.34 -2.31
N MET A 97 2.82 -4.90 -3.45
CA MET A 97 3.17 -6.31 -3.54
C MET A 97 4.37 -6.66 -2.66
N ASN A 98 5.39 -5.80 -2.64
CA ASN A 98 6.57 -5.98 -1.82
C ASN A 98 6.22 -5.94 -0.33
N ARG A 99 5.38 -4.98 0.08
CA ARG A 99 4.95 -4.87 1.48
C ARG A 99 4.17 -6.10 1.93
N LEU A 100 3.22 -6.57 1.13
CA LEU A 100 2.49 -7.80 1.41
C LEU A 100 3.42 -9.01 1.53
N ALA A 101 4.45 -9.11 0.69
CA ALA A 101 5.44 -10.17 0.78
C ALA A 101 6.26 -10.10 2.07
N VAL A 102 6.63 -8.90 2.53
CA VAL A 102 7.32 -8.69 3.82
C VAL A 102 6.44 -9.15 4.99
N LEU A 103 5.18 -8.72 5.03
CA LEU A 103 4.25 -9.09 6.11
C LEU A 103 3.97 -10.60 6.14
N LYS A 104 3.80 -11.24 4.96
CA LYS A 104 3.64 -12.69 4.87
C LYS A 104 4.86 -13.46 5.37
N ARG A 105 6.07 -12.95 5.14
CA ARG A 105 7.29 -13.55 5.69
C ARG A 105 7.36 -13.41 7.20
N GLN A 106 7.02 -12.24 7.75
CA GLN A 106 7.00 -12.01 9.20
C GLN A 106 6.02 -12.94 9.93
N ASP A 107 4.85 -13.19 9.34
CA ASP A 107 3.85 -14.13 9.87
C ASP A 107 4.31 -15.61 9.81
N GLN A 108 5.15 -15.95 8.82
CA GLN A 108 5.70 -17.30 8.64
C GLN A 108 6.97 -17.57 9.47
N LEU A 109 7.56 -16.59 10.14
CA LEU A 109 8.60 -16.87 11.13
C LEU A 109 7.91 -17.51 12.34
N PRO A 110 8.12 -18.81 12.62
CA PRO A 110 7.65 -19.36 13.89
C PRO A 110 8.31 -18.57 15.02
N ALA A 111 7.57 -18.33 16.10
CA ALA A 111 8.14 -17.97 17.40
C ALA A 111 8.93 -19.18 17.93
N GLY A 112 10.02 -19.53 17.25
CA GLY A 112 10.86 -20.66 17.58
C GLY A 112 12.04 -20.17 18.40
N ASP A 113 12.20 -20.76 19.58
CA ASP A 113 13.32 -20.99 20.51
C ASP A 113 14.77 -20.54 20.16
N ASN A 114 15.06 -20.02 18.98
CA ASN A 114 16.39 -19.61 18.51
C ASN A 114 16.83 -18.21 18.96
N TRP A 115 15.98 -17.41 19.61
CA TRP A 115 16.42 -16.11 20.13
C TRP A 115 17.42 -16.26 21.30
N THR A 116 17.22 -17.29 22.14
CA THR A 116 18.10 -17.60 23.28
C THR A 116 19.44 -18.21 22.83
N ALA A 117 19.50 -18.87 21.68
CA ALA A 117 20.74 -19.46 21.16
C ALA A 117 21.66 -18.45 20.48
N LEU A 118 21.12 -17.37 19.90
CA LEU A 118 21.89 -16.33 19.22
C LEU A 118 22.44 -15.25 20.16
N PHE A 119 21.83 -15.05 21.33
CA PHE A 119 22.19 -14.00 22.29
C PHE A 119 22.45 -14.50 23.73
N GLY A 120 22.20 -15.78 24.03
CA GLY A 120 22.40 -16.38 25.36
C GLY A 120 23.75 -17.05 25.57
N GLY A 121 24.80 -16.58 24.88
CA GLY A 121 26.18 -16.91 25.22
C GLY A 121 26.64 -16.04 26.38
N SER A 122 26.33 -16.45 27.61
CA SER A 122 26.95 -15.87 28.81
C SER A 122 27.41 -17.01 29.71
N ASP A 123 28.70 -17.31 29.56
CA ASP A 123 29.64 -17.71 30.61
C ASP A 123 29.12 -18.63 31.71
N ALA A 124 29.38 -19.92 31.57
CA ALA A 124 29.58 -20.81 32.70
C ALA A 124 31.08 -21.08 32.88
N HIS A 125 31.76 -20.11 33.49
CA HIS A 125 32.96 -20.39 34.29
C HIS A 125 32.52 -20.91 35.67
N SER A 126 33.05 -22.07 36.04
CA SER A 126 33.40 -22.57 37.39
C SER A 126 33.47 -24.10 37.23
N GLY A 127 34.56 -24.79 37.51
CA GLY A 127 35.44 -24.69 38.67
C GLY A 127 35.47 -26.08 39.29
#